data_AF-A0AAN7SJJ9-F1
#
_entry.id   AF-A0AAN7SJJ9-F1
#
_cell.length_a   1.000
_cell.length_b   1.000
_cell.length_c   1.000
_cell.angle_alpha   90.00
_cell.angle_beta   90.00
_cell.angle_gamma   90.00
#
_symmetry.space_group_name_H-M   'P 1'
#
loop_
_entity.id
_entity.type
_entity.pdbx_description
1 polymer ?
#
loop_
_entity_poly.entity_id
_entity_poly.type
_entity_poly.pdbx_seq_one_letter_code
_entity_poly.pdbx_strand_id
1 'polypeptide(L)'
;MLSVSKLQITALCFIFMQYNSNVEASKRGCCPIVKCMPCSCGYVIDENGCQTCECVVPNKEECKLPCPEVSCPTIKCAYGLAVDKCNCTICQCKTVCNQIVCEDQFYCEIIGTKPTCVSCPVYDCPNETYCPNGYQKDERGCLTCLCAEC
;
A
#
# COMPACT_ATOMS: atom_id res chain seq x y z
N MET A 1 -46.70 20.82 -36.28
CA MET A 1 -47.93 20.74 -35.46
C MET A 1 -47.95 19.37 -34.78
N LEU A 2 -48.08 19.38 -33.46
CA LEU A 2 -48.25 18.19 -32.62
C LEU A 2 -49.56 17.46 -32.92
N SER A 3 -49.61 16.16 -32.58
CA SER A 3 -50.62 15.54 -31.68
C SER A 3 -50.98 14.13 -32.19
N VAL A 4 -50.48 13.05 -31.54
CA VAL A 4 -51.17 12.22 -30.51
C VAL A 4 -52.13 11.21 -31.15
N SER A 5 -52.32 9.96 -30.73
CA SER A 5 -51.67 9.02 -29.83
C SER A 5 -52.53 7.75 -29.86
N LYS A 6 -51.88 6.59 -29.77
CA LYS A 6 -52.28 5.39 -29.03
C LYS A 6 -53.58 4.62 -29.41
N LEU A 7 -53.45 3.30 -29.27
CA LEU A 7 -54.45 2.21 -29.39
C LEU A 7 -54.73 1.79 -30.83
N GLN A 8 -54.37 0.60 -31.33
CA GLN A 8 -54.15 -0.70 -30.67
C GLN A 8 -52.99 -1.42 -31.36
N ILE A 9 -51.93 -1.83 -30.65
CA ILE A 9 -51.76 -3.11 -29.92
C ILE A 9 -52.00 -4.31 -30.85
N THR A 10 -50.96 -5.18 -30.98
CA THR A 10 -50.98 -6.65 -31.30
C THR A 10 -50.14 -7.20 -32.46
N ALA A 11 -49.14 -6.53 -33.05
CA ALA A 11 -48.41 -7.20 -34.18
C ALA A 11 -46.88 -7.11 -34.28
N LEU A 12 -46.15 -6.37 -33.43
CA LEU A 12 -44.68 -6.25 -33.60
C LEU A 12 -43.89 -6.60 -32.33
N CYS A 13 -44.45 -7.48 -31.52
CA CYS A 13 -43.80 -8.11 -30.35
C CYS A 13 -42.65 -9.09 -30.68
N PHE A 14 -42.14 -9.13 -31.92
CA PHE A 14 -41.21 -10.20 -32.34
C PHE A 14 -39.83 -9.74 -32.85
N ILE A 15 -39.49 -8.45 -32.85
CA ILE A 15 -38.17 -7.99 -33.34
C ILE A 15 -37.38 -7.21 -32.27
N PHE A 16 -37.70 -7.36 -30.99
CA PHE A 16 -36.96 -6.76 -29.87
C PHE A 16 -36.44 -7.78 -28.85
N MET A 17 -36.16 -9.02 -29.29
CA MET A 17 -35.58 -10.07 -28.43
C MET A 17 -34.36 -10.73 -29.08
N GLN A 18 -33.37 -9.95 -29.54
CA GLN A 18 -32.00 -10.41 -29.82
C GLN A 18 -31.10 -9.21 -30.17
N TYR A 19 -30.70 -8.41 -29.18
CA TYR A 19 -29.55 -7.52 -29.37
C TYR A 19 -28.74 -7.42 -28.07
N ASN A 20 -27.63 -8.16 -28.08
CA ASN A 20 -26.46 -8.10 -27.19
C ASN A 20 -26.60 -8.61 -25.75
N SER A 21 -26.69 -9.93 -25.62
CA SER A 21 -25.97 -10.64 -24.57
C SER A 21 -24.50 -10.83 -24.99
N ASN A 22 -23.70 -9.77 -24.98
CA ASN A 22 -22.24 -9.92 -24.96
C ASN A 22 -21.79 -10.06 -23.51
N VAL A 23 -22.24 -11.14 -22.87
CA VAL A 23 -21.41 -11.79 -21.86
C VAL A 23 -20.44 -12.59 -22.72
N GLU A 24 -19.30 -11.99 -23.04
CA GLU A 24 -18.18 -12.71 -23.63
C GLU A 24 -17.93 -13.93 -22.75
N ALA A 25 -18.33 -15.08 -23.27
CA ALA A 25 -17.97 -16.35 -22.71
C ALA A 25 -16.44 -16.35 -22.64
N SER A 26 -15.91 -16.17 -21.43
CA SER A 26 -14.52 -16.45 -21.10
C SER A 26 -14.21 -17.80 -21.71
N LYS A 27 -13.52 -17.76 -22.84
CA LYS A 27 -13.10 -18.93 -23.59
C LYS A 27 -12.11 -19.60 -22.64
N ARG A 28 -12.61 -20.53 -21.82
CA ARG A 28 -11.79 -21.46 -21.04
C ARG A 28 -11.08 -22.36 -22.05
N GLY A 29 -10.08 -21.79 -22.70
CA GLY A 29 -9.06 -22.54 -23.42
C GLY A 29 -8.31 -23.38 -22.41
N CYS A 30 -7.91 -24.58 -22.82
CA CYS A 30 -6.98 -25.39 -22.04
C CYS A 30 -5.70 -24.59 -21.80
N CYS A 31 -5.41 -24.26 -20.54
CA CYS A 31 -4.08 -23.78 -20.19
C CYS A 31 -3.11 -24.95 -20.08
N PRO A 32 -1.87 -24.80 -20.57
CA PRO A 32 -0.84 -25.80 -20.37
C PRO A 32 -0.54 -25.94 -18.87
N ILE A 33 -0.45 -27.17 -18.37
CA ILE A 33 -0.02 -27.42 -16.99
C ILE A 33 1.49 -27.17 -16.94
N VAL A 34 1.88 -26.01 -16.42
CA VAL A 34 3.28 -25.61 -16.25
C VAL A 34 3.71 -25.79 -14.80
N LYS A 35 4.89 -26.38 -14.58
CA LYS A 35 5.51 -26.51 -13.26
C LYS A 35 6.62 -25.49 -13.15
N CYS A 36 6.38 -24.43 -12.37
CA CYS A 36 7.32 -23.33 -12.18
C CYS A 36 7.94 -23.34 -10.78
N MET A 37 8.99 -22.55 -10.58
CA MET A 37 9.49 -22.24 -9.24
C MET A 37 8.45 -21.39 -8.49
N PRO A 38 8.19 -21.64 -7.20
CA PRO A 38 7.19 -20.88 -6.45
C PRO A 38 7.54 -19.39 -6.38
N CYS A 39 6.61 -18.55 -6.85
CA CYS A 39 6.69 -17.10 -6.75
C CYS A 39 5.93 -16.59 -5.51
N SER A 40 6.54 -15.71 -4.72
CA SER A 40 5.95 -15.12 -3.51
C SER A 40 4.72 -14.26 -3.80
N CYS A 41 4.67 -13.64 -4.97
CA CYS A 41 3.64 -12.68 -5.40
C CYS A 41 2.74 -13.22 -6.52
N GLY A 42 2.74 -14.54 -6.75
CA GLY A 42 1.99 -15.16 -7.86
C GLY A 42 2.69 -15.04 -9.22
N TYR A 43 1.99 -15.45 -10.27
CA TYR A 43 2.51 -15.57 -11.62
C TYR A 43 1.85 -14.59 -12.58
N VAL A 44 2.61 -14.11 -13.57
CA VAL A 44 2.08 -13.32 -14.67
C VAL A 44 1.14 -14.19 -15.49
N ILE A 45 0.00 -13.61 -15.89
CA ILE A 45 -1.03 -14.26 -16.72
C ILE A 45 -0.90 -13.73 -18.15
N ASP A 46 -0.96 -14.61 -19.14
CA ASP A 46 -0.91 -14.23 -20.55
C ASP A 46 -2.27 -13.66 -21.07
N GLU A 47 -2.29 -13.22 -22.33
CA GLU A 47 -3.49 -12.67 -22.98
C GLU A 47 -4.67 -13.66 -23.06
N ASN A 48 -4.41 -14.96 -22.88
CA ASN A 48 -5.42 -16.01 -22.89
C ASN A 48 -5.90 -16.38 -21.48
N GLY A 49 -5.39 -15.72 -20.44
CA GLY A 49 -5.74 -16.03 -19.05
C GLY A 49 -4.95 -17.19 -18.45
N CYS A 50 -3.86 -17.64 -19.09
CA CYS A 50 -3.05 -18.76 -18.63
C CYS A 50 -1.82 -18.33 -17.83
N GLN A 51 -1.48 -19.13 -16.81
CA GLN A 51 -0.30 -18.93 -15.98
C GLN A 51 1.00 -19.07 -16.80
N THR A 52 1.86 -18.06 -16.72
CA THR A 52 3.26 -18.13 -17.17
C THR A 52 4.18 -18.55 -16.01
N CYS A 53 5.45 -18.86 -16.29
CA CYS A 53 6.46 -19.06 -15.24
C CYS A 53 7.18 -17.77 -14.83
N GLU A 54 6.70 -16.61 -15.27
CA GLU A 54 7.23 -15.32 -14.84
C GLU A 54 6.55 -14.91 -13.52
N CYS A 55 7.35 -14.50 -12.55
CA CYS A 55 6.82 -14.00 -11.28
C CYS A 55 6.30 -12.57 -11.45
N VAL A 56 5.16 -12.27 -10.84
CA VAL A 56 4.71 -10.88 -10.71
C VAL A 56 5.76 -10.12 -9.92
N VAL A 57 6.33 -9.08 -10.52
CA VAL A 57 7.23 -8.15 -9.83
C VAL A 57 6.37 -7.05 -9.25
N PRO A 58 6.23 -6.96 -7.92
CA PRO A 58 5.34 -5.96 -7.35
C PRO A 58 5.87 -4.55 -7.59
N ASN A 59 5.08 -3.76 -8.32
CA ASN A 59 4.99 -2.34 -8.06
C ASN A 59 3.96 -2.12 -6.91
N LYS A 60 4.00 -0.96 -6.24
CA LYS A 60 3.15 -0.68 -5.07
C LYS A 60 1.64 -0.81 -5.35
N GLU A 61 1.23 -0.66 -6.61
CA GLU A 61 -0.17 -0.67 -7.06
C GLU A 61 -0.66 -2.07 -7.47
N GLU A 62 0.25 -3.02 -7.73
CA GLU A 62 -0.04 -4.39 -8.17
C GLU A 62 0.11 -5.45 -7.08
N CYS A 63 0.42 -5.07 -5.84
CA CYS A 63 0.36 -5.96 -4.68
C CYS A 63 -1.09 -6.33 -4.36
N LYS A 64 -1.70 -7.15 -5.21
CA LYS A 64 -3.09 -7.63 -5.10
C LYS A 64 -3.23 -8.82 -4.16
N LEU A 65 -2.13 -9.48 -3.83
CA LEU A 65 -2.14 -10.62 -2.92
C LEU A 65 -1.98 -10.17 -1.46
N PRO A 66 -2.65 -10.84 -0.52
CA PRO A 66 -2.42 -10.62 0.90
C PRO A 66 -0.97 -10.98 1.26
N CYS A 67 -0.40 -10.26 2.22
CA CYS A 67 0.93 -10.58 2.73
C CYS A 67 0.96 -11.99 3.33
N PRO A 68 2.05 -12.76 3.11
CA PRO A 68 2.22 -14.04 3.79
C PRO A 68 2.32 -13.83 5.31
N GLU A 69 1.88 -14.82 6.09
CA GLU A 69 2.17 -14.82 7.52
C GLU A 69 3.68 -15.00 7.75
N VAL A 70 4.32 -14.01 8.37
CA VAL A 70 5.77 -14.00 8.59
C VAL A 70 6.06 -14.17 10.07
N SER A 71 6.83 -15.22 10.39
CA SER A 71 7.35 -15.51 11.74
C SER A 71 8.88 -15.52 11.71
N CYS A 72 9.51 -14.63 12.48
CA CYS A 72 10.96 -14.46 12.53
C CYS A 72 11.50 -14.76 13.96
N PRO A 73 11.45 -16.01 14.44
CA PRO A 73 11.67 -16.34 15.85
C PRO A 73 13.09 -16.02 16.36
N THR A 74 14.08 -16.00 15.47
CA THR A 74 15.49 -15.77 15.81
C THR A 74 15.91 -14.30 15.71
N ILE A 75 15.12 -13.44 15.08
CA ILE A 75 15.47 -12.04 14.82
C ILE A 75 14.76 -11.15 15.83
N LYS A 76 15.54 -10.42 16.62
CA LYS A 76 15.04 -9.38 17.54
C LYS A 76 15.55 -8.02 17.07
N CYS A 77 14.63 -7.20 16.57
CA CYS A 77 14.93 -5.85 16.11
C CYS A 77 14.44 -4.84 17.15
N ALA A 78 15.31 -3.90 17.54
CA ALA A 78 14.93 -2.83 18.48
C ALA A 78 13.78 -1.95 17.95
N TYR A 79 13.68 -1.80 16.62
CA TYR A 79 12.71 -0.93 15.95
C TYR A 79 11.72 -1.69 15.06
N GLY A 80 11.59 -3.00 15.29
CA GLY A 80 10.75 -3.88 14.50
C GLY A 80 11.34 -4.30 13.16
N LEU A 81 10.55 -5.08 12.44
CA LEU A 81 10.91 -5.67 11.16
C LEU A 81 10.69 -4.67 10.01
N ALA A 82 11.50 -4.81 8.97
CA ALA A 82 11.39 -4.07 7.73
C ALA A 82 10.21 -4.58 6.91
N VAL A 83 9.80 -3.78 5.93
CA VAL A 83 8.78 -4.14 4.94
C VAL A 83 9.38 -4.16 3.53
N ASP A 84 8.84 -4.98 2.66
CA ASP A 84 9.20 -5.01 1.24
C ASP A 84 8.46 -3.93 0.43
N LYS A 85 8.57 -4.01 -0.90
CA LYS A 85 7.90 -3.08 -1.83
C LYS A 85 6.38 -3.18 -1.82
N CYS A 86 5.84 -4.31 -1.34
CA CYS A 86 4.42 -4.52 -1.10
C CYS A 86 3.96 -4.08 0.28
N ASN A 87 4.85 -3.46 1.07
CA ASN A 87 4.58 -3.13 2.47
C ASN A 87 4.31 -4.38 3.32
N CYS A 88 4.79 -5.56 2.89
CA CYS A 88 4.71 -6.80 3.66
C CYS A 88 5.92 -6.92 4.57
N THR A 89 5.68 -7.30 5.83
CA THR A 89 6.75 -7.50 6.83
C THR A 89 7.70 -8.61 6.35
N ILE A 90 9.00 -8.36 6.44
CA ILE A 90 10.05 -9.33 6.10
C ILE A 90 10.98 -9.55 7.29
N CYS A 91 11.66 -10.71 7.34
CA CYS A 91 12.61 -11.06 8.40
C CYS A 91 13.95 -10.31 8.27
N GLN A 92 13.90 -8.98 8.24
CA GLN A 92 15.04 -8.07 8.25
C GLN A 92 14.72 -6.92 9.22
N CYS A 93 15.72 -6.38 9.92
CA CYS A 93 15.49 -5.22 10.77
C CYS A 93 15.43 -3.94 9.93
N LYS A 94 14.70 -2.94 10.40
CA LYS A 94 14.83 -1.58 9.87
C LYS A 94 16.26 -1.08 10.09
N THR A 95 16.87 -0.57 9.03
CA THR A 95 18.30 -0.16 9.03
C THR A 95 18.51 1.32 8.81
N VAL A 96 17.44 2.06 8.45
CA VAL A 96 17.51 3.48 8.13
C VAL A 96 16.50 4.27 8.96
N CYS A 97 16.85 5.51 9.31
CA CYS A 97 16.06 6.30 10.24
C CYS A 97 14.70 6.75 9.72
N ASN A 98 14.54 6.95 8.41
CA ASN A 98 13.24 7.27 7.82
C ASN A 98 12.20 6.13 7.93
N GLN A 99 12.63 4.91 8.26
CA GLN A 99 11.74 3.78 8.53
C GLN A 99 11.35 3.69 10.01
N ILE A 100 12.02 4.43 10.89
CA ILE A 100 11.94 4.28 12.34
C ILE A 100 11.21 5.47 12.92
N VAL A 101 10.16 5.18 13.67
CA VAL A 101 9.43 6.16 14.45
C VAL A 101 9.89 5.99 15.89
N CYS A 102 10.45 7.06 16.45
CA CYS A 102 10.82 7.11 17.87
C CYS A 102 9.66 7.70 18.68
N GLU A 103 9.69 7.48 19.99
CA GLU A 103 8.75 8.09 20.93
C GLU A 103 8.95 9.61 21.01
N ASP A 104 7.99 10.33 21.60
CA ASP A 104 8.10 11.78 21.82
C ASP A 104 9.39 12.11 22.58
N GLN A 105 10.05 13.22 22.20
CA GLN A 105 11.37 13.64 22.71
C GLN A 105 12.55 12.76 22.25
N PHE A 106 12.37 11.87 21.27
CA PHE A 106 13.46 11.14 20.65
C PHE A 106 13.47 11.33 19.13
N TYR A 107 14.66 11.42 18.56
CA TYR A 107 14.85 11.40 17.11
C TYR A 107 15.74 10.23 16.71
N CYS A 108 15.63 9.77 15.47
CA CYS A 108 16.49 8.69 14.99
C CYS A 108 17.79 9.23 14.40
N GLU A 109 18.91 8.64 14.81
CA GLU A 109 20.23 8.88 14.24
C GLU A 109 20.96 7.56 13.97
N ILE A 110 21.86 7.51 12.98
CA ILE A 110 22.69 6.32 12.75
C ILE A 110 23.92 6.38 13.66
N ILE A 111 23.97 5.50 14.66
CA ILE A 111 25.14 5.33 15.52
C ILE A 111 25.89 4.07 15.08
N GLY A 112 27.08 4.28 14.49
CA GLY A 112 27.84 3.22 13.84
C GLY A 112 27.13 2.72 12.58
N THR A 113 26.55 1.52 12.63
CA THR A 113 25.78 0.91 11.53
C THR A 113 24.32 0.67 11.88
N LYS A 114 23.85 1.17 13.03
CA LYS A 114 22.51 0.91 13.54
C LYS A 114 21.75 2.22 13.71
N PRO A 115 20.51 2.30 13.20
CA PRO A 115 19.64 3.40 13.59
C PRO A 115 19.36 3.29 15.08
N THR A 116 19.36 4.42 15.77
CA THR A 116 19.20 4.51 17.22
C THR A 116 18.30 5.69 17.55
N CYS A 117 17.31 5.48 18.42
CA CYS A 117 16.54 6.60 18.98
C CYS A 117 17.39 7.30 20.04
N VAL A 118 17.67 8.58 19.81
CA VAL A 118 18.48 9.45 20.68
C VAL A 118 17.56 10.51 21.26
N SER A 119 17.74 10.82 22.55
CA SER A 119 16.95 11.85 23.22
C SER A 119 17.22 13.22 22.62
N CYS A 120 16.18 13.99 22.39
CA CYS A 120 16.27 15.40 22.04
C CYS A 120 17.01 16.19 23.14
N PRO A 121 17.71 17.27 22.77
CA PRO A 121 18.24 18.22 23.74
C PRO A 121 17.10 18.79 24.58
N VAL A 122 17.33 18.90 25.89
CA VAL A 122 16.40 19.58 26.79
C VAL A 122 16.61 21.07 26.63
N TYR A 123 15.63 21.75 26.03
CA TYR A 123 15.60 23.21 25.98
C TYR A 123 14.82 23.73 27.18
N ASP A 124 15.47 24.53 28.01
CA ASP A 124 14.81 25.29 29.08
C ASP A 124 14.24 26.57 28.45
N CYS A 125 13.12 26.42 27.73
CA CYS A 125 12.48 27.55 27.09
C CYS A 125 11.99 28.53 28.16
N PRO A 126 12.22 29.85 27.99
CA PRO A 126 11.79 30.82 28.98
C PRO A 126 10.29 30.66 29.25
N ASN A 127 9.93 30.58 30.54
CA ASN A 127 8.60 30.22 31.05
C ASN A 127 7.43 31.09 30.55
N GLU A 128 7.69 32.18 29.83
CA GLU A 128 6.69 33.15 29.37
C GLU A 128 6.18 32.87 27.94
N THR A 129 6.77 31.92 27.22
CA THR A 129 6.40 31.61 25.83
C THR A 129 5.29 30.55 25.75
N TYR A 130 4.06 30.88 26.14
CA TYR A 130 2.92 30.04 25.78
C TYR A 130 2.64 30.14 24.28
N CYS A 131 2.87 29.05 23.56
CA CYS A 131 2.55 28.94 22.13
C CYS A 131 1.19 28.24 21.95
N PRO A 132 0.12 28.93 21.52
CA PRO A 132 -1.22 28.33 21.38
C PRO A 132 -1.26 27.18 20.36
N ASN A 133 -0.38 27.22 19.35
CA ASN A 133 -0.25 26.19 18.33
C ASN A 133 0.87 25.18 18.61
N GLY A 134 1.44 25.22 19.83
CA GLY A 134 2.63 24.45 20.17
C GLY A 134 3.91 25.07 19.62
N TYR A 135 5.02 24.37 19.87
CA TYR A 135 6.36 24.81 19.49
C TYR A 135 6.77 24.23 18.13
N GLN A 136 7.58 24.99 17.39
CA GLN A 136 8.23 24.51 16.17
C GLN A 136 9.15 23.35 16.51
N LYS A 137 9.23 22.39 15.60
CA LYS A 137 10.20 21.31 15.64
C LYS A 137 11.31 21.59 14.64
N ASP A 138 12.53 21.17 14.97
CA ASP A 138 13.65 21.19 14.04
C ASP A 138 13.52 20.07 12.98
N GLU A 139 14.50 19.99 12.07
CA GLU A 139 14.55 18.97 11.01
C GLU A 139 14.60 17.52 11.53
N ARG A 140 14.95 17.33 12.80
CA ARG A 140 15.02 16.01 13.47
C ARG A 140 13.74 15.70 14.24
N GLY A 141 12.81 16.64 14.31
CA GLY A 141 11.55 16.50 15.05
C GLY A 141 11.66 16.89 16.53
N CYS A 142 12.77 17.46 16.97
CA CYS A 142 12.95 17.93 18.34
C CYS A 142 12.32 19.32 18.52
N LEU A 143 11.69 19.56 19.67
CA LEU A 143 11.09 20.86 19.98
C LEU A 143 12.15 21.95 20.01
N THR A 144 11.81 23.13 19.52
CA THR A 144 12.58 24.36 19.65
C THR A 144 11.84 25.33 20.58
N CYS A 145 12.47 26.43 20.97
CA CYS A 145 11.80 27.48 21.75
C CYS A 145 11.06 28.51 20.88
N LEU A 146 10.72 28.18 19.63
CA LEU A 146 9.97 29.05 18.72
C LEU A 146 8.52 28.57 18.62
N CYS A 147 7.55 29.48 18.57
CA CYS A 147 6.14 29.11 18.41
C CYS A 147 5.83 28.72 16.97
N ALA A 148 5.03 27.66 16.79
CA ALA A 148 4.55 27.26 15.46
C ALA A 148 3.63 28.32 14.86
N GLU A 149 3.87 28.68 13.61
CA GLU A 149 2.99 29.55 12.84
C GLU A 149 1.67 28.82 12.55
N CYS A 150 0.59 29.60 12.36
CA CYS A 150 -0.74 29.09 12.02
C CYS A 150 -0.81 28.64 10.55
#